data_AF-A0A7X3SK87-F1
#
_entry.id   AF-A0A7X3SK87-F1
#
_cell.length_a   1.000
_cell.length_b   1.000
_cell.length_c   1.000
_cell.angle_alpha   90.00
_cell.angle_beta   90.00
_cell.angle_gamma   90.00
#
_symmetry.space_group_name_H-M   'P 1'
#
loop_
_entity.id
_entity.type
_entity.pdbx_description
1 polymer ?
#
loop_
_entity_poly.entity_id
_entity_poly.type
_entity_poly.pdbx_seq_one_letter_code
_entity_poly.pdbx_strand_id
1 'polypeptide(L)' 'MNLNEFKDLKRGDLVGFSNVQDFGKKISGQGNVYGFGRIGFTDIVWVSMADGYTRGLPYEEIKKL' A
#
# COMPACT_ATOMS: atom_id res chain seq x y z
N MET A 1 17.41 -3.10 10.02
CA MET A 1 16.41 -2.25 9.34
C MET A 1 15.05 -2.65 9.90
N ASN A 2 14.31 -1.76 10.56
CA ASN A 2 13.04 -2.11 11.18
C ASN A 2 12.00 -2.27 10.05
N LEU A 3 11.68 -3.50 9.65
CA LEU A 3 10.77 -3.80 8.53
C LEU A 3 9.29 -3.55 8.88
N ASN A 4 9.01 -3.08 10.09
CA ASN A 4 7.66 -2.94 10.62
C ASN A 4 7.06 -1.55 10.42
N GLU A 5 7.89 -0.54 10.14
CA GLU A 5 7.49 0.86 10.05
C GLU A 5 8.16 1.54 8.85
N PHE A 6 7.43 2.44 8.21
CA PHE A 6 7.92 3.25 7.11
C PHE A 6 7.18 4.59 7.08
N LYS A 7 7.93 5.68 7.28
CA LYS A 7 7.38 7.03 7.44
C LYS A 7 6.33 7.03 8.56
N ASP A 8 5.07 7.33 8.26
CA ASP A 8 3.93 7.40 9.18
C ASP A 8 3.08 6.10 9.23
N LEU A 9 3.47 5.08 8.43
CA LEU A 9 2.78 3.80 8.34
C LEU A 9 3.52 2.71 9.10
N LYS A 10 2.75 1.80 9.69
CA LYS A 10 3.24 0.53 10.26
C LYS A 10 2.48 -0.66 9.71
N ARG A 11 3.10 -1.85 9.75
CA ARG A 11 2.41 -3.10 9.41
C ARG A 11 1.15 -3.25 10.28
N GLY A 12 0.04 -3.62 9.65
CA GLY A 12 -1.27 -3.73 10.28
C GLY A 12 -2.09 -2.43 10.30
N ASP A 13 -1.53 -1.28 9.88
CA ASP A 13 -2.35 -0.07 9.72
C ASP A 13 -3.42 -0.28 8.65
N LEU A 14 -4.64 0.16 8.93
CA LEU A 14 -5.70 0.26 7.94
C LEU A 14 -5.45 1.49 7.07
N VAL A 15 -5.43 1.27 5.75
CA VAL A 15 -5.19 2.32 4.78
C VAL A 15 -6.22 2.27 3.66
N GLY A 16 -6.50 3.43 3.08
CA GLY A 16 -7.32 3.60 1.89
C GLY A 16 -6.50 4.17 0.74
N PHE A 17 -6.94 3.86 -0.48
CA PHE A 17 -6.38 4.42 -1.70
C PHE A 17 -7.50 4.58 -2.73
N SER A 18 -7.34 5.53 -3.65
CA SER A 18 -8.36 5.77 -4.67
C SER A 18 -7.74 6.17 -6.00
N ASN A 19 -8.34 5.68 -7.09
CA ASN A 19 -7.93 6.01 -8.46
C ASN A 19 -6.46 5.66 -8.76
N VAL A 20 -5.96 4.58 -8.16
CA VAL A 20 -4.58 4.10 -8.37
C VAL A 20 -4.54 3.23 -9.61
N GLN A 21 -3.49 3.39 -10.42
CA GLN A 21 -3.28 2.60 -11.63
C GLN A 21 -2.72 1.21 -11.27
N ASP A 22 -3.44 0.15 -11.62
CA ASP A 22 -3.01 -1.24 -11.45
C ASP A 22 -3.33 -2.04 -12.73
N PHE A 23 -2.31 -2.56 -13.41
CA PHE A 23 -2.42 -3.33 -14.67
C PHE A 23 -3.43 -2.77 -15.70
N GLY A 24 -3.36 -1.47 -15.99
CA GLY A 24 -4.24 -0.84 -16.97
C GLY A 24 -5.63 -0.45 -16.46
N LYS A 25 -5.95 -0.73 -15.19
CA LYS A 25 -7.22 -0.34 -14.56
C LYS A 25 -7.00 0.63 -13.41
N LYS A 26 -8.00 1.47 -13.16
CA LYS A 26 -8.06 2.30 -11.96
C LYS A 26 -8.76 1.53 -10.85
N ILE A 27 -8.11 1.42 -9.70
CA ILE A 27 -8.65 0.75 -8.53
C ILE A 27 -8.71 1.71 -7.34
N SER A 28 -9.72 1.48 -6.51
CA SER A 28 -9.89 2.15 -5.23
C SER A 28 -10.26 1.07 -4.21
N GLY A 29 -9.85 1.26 -2.97
CA GLY A 29 -10.15 0.28 -1.93
C GLY A 29 -9.48 0.60 -0.61
N GLN A 30 -9.60 -0.35 0.30
CA GLN A 30 -9.00 -0.32 1.62
C GLN A 30 -8.38 -1.67 1.94
N GLY A 31 -7.36 -1.66 2.77
CA GLY A 31 -6.72 -2.88 3.25
C GLY A 31 -5.69 -2.59 4.34
N ASN A 32 -5.09 -3.65 4.84
CA ASN A 32 -4.09 -3.53 5.91
C ASN A 32 -2.68 -3.54 5.33
N VAL A 33 -1.81 -2.67 5.84
CA VAL A 33 -0.40 -2.65 5.45
C VAL A 33 0.24 -3.98 5.81
N TYR A 34 0.68 -4.71 4.79
CA TYR A 34 1.41 -5.96 4.92
C TYR A 34 2.91 -5.76 4.91
N GLY A 35 3.44 -4.71 4.30
CA GLY A 35 4.88 -4.44 4.26
C GLY A 35 5.25 -3.27 3.37
N PHE A 36 6.55 -3.04 3.25
CA PHE A 36 7.12 -1.90 2.51
C PHE A 36 8.22 -2.40 1.58
N GLY A 37 8.41 -1.70 0.47
CA GLY A 37 9.47 -1.99 -0.49
C GLY A 37 9.78 -0.77 -1.35
N ARG A 38 10.73 -0.94 -2.27
CA ARG A 38 11.09 0.09 -3.23
C ARG A 38 11.25 -0.53 -4.60
N ILE A 39 10.63 0.06 -5.62
CA ILE A 39 10.79 -0.35 -7.01
C ILE A 39 11.32 0.86 -7.78
N GLY A 40 12.58 0.77 -8.24
CA GLY A 40 13.30 1.91 -8.80
C GLY A 40 13.38 3.06 -7.79
N PHE A 41 12.85 4.22 -8.16
CA PHE A 41 12.81 5.41 -7.29
C PHE A 41 11.54 5.53 -6.46
N THR A 42 10.56 4.64 -6.65
CA THR A 42 9.24 4.73 -6.01
C THR A 42 9.17 3.87 -4.75
N ASP A 43 8.72 4.50 -3.66
CA ASP A 43 8.39 3.80 -2.42
C ASP A 43 7.04 3.08 -2.57
N ILE A 44 7.03 1.80 -2.26
CA ILE A 44 5.87 0.92 -2.39
C ILE A 44 5.41 0.45 -1.02
N VAL A 45 4.10 0.49 -0.81
CA VAL A 45 3.43 -0.10 0.34
C VAL A 45 2.64 -1.30 -0.15
N TRP A 46 2.89 -2.46 0.44
CA TRP A 46 2.14 -3.68 0.17
C TRP A 46 0.91 -3.69 1.07
N VAL A 47 -0.27 -3.75 0.47
CA VAL A 47 -1.56 -3.73 1.16
C VAL A 47 -2.27 -5.06 0.92
N SER A 48 -2.67 -5.73 2.01
CA SER A 48 -3.52 -6.93 1.97
C SER A 48 -4.98 -6.50 1.92
N MET A 49 -5.66 -6.87 0.84
CA MET A 49 -7.05 -6.54 0.58
C MET A 49 -7.98 -7.64 1.11
N ALA A 50 -9.28 -7.32 1.27
CA ALA A 50 -10.29 -8.29 1.71
C ALA A 50 -10.58 -9.39 0.68
N ASP A 51 -10.23 -9.16 -0.60
CA ASP A 51 -10.37 -10.13 -1.69
C ASP A 51 -9.30 -11.24 -1.66
N GLY A 52 -8.40 -11.21 -0.66
CA GLY A 52 -7.32 -12.18 -0.49
C GLY A 52 -6.06 -11.86 -1.30
N TYR A 53 -6.05 -10.79 -2.11
CA TYR A 53 -4.89 -10.37 -2.87
C TYR A 53 -4.09 -9.28 -2.14
N THR A 54 -2.77 -9.28 -2.38
CA THR A 54 -1.89 -8.18 -2.00
C THR A 54 -1.59 -7.28 -3.19
N ARG A 55 -1.69 -5.97 -2.99
CA ARG A 55 -1.39 -4.95 -3.99
C ARG A 55 -0.18 -4.14 -3.53
N GLY A 56 0.78 -3.92 -4.42
CA GLY A 56 1.86 -2.96 -4.20
C GLY A 56 1.45 -1.61 -4.72
N LEU A 57 1.26 -0.63 -3.84
CA LEU A 57 0.77 0.71 -4.18
C LEU A 57 1.85 1.75 -3.87
N PRO A 58 1.97 2.83 -4.67
CA PRO A 58 2.86 3.93 -4.33
C PRO A 58 2.46 4.55 -3.00
N TYR A 59 3.43 4.81 -2.12
CA TYR A 59 3.18 5.43 -0.82
C TYR A 59 2.38 6.75 -0.94
N GLU A 60 2.66 7.55 -1.97
CA GLU A 60 2.01 8.85 -2.20
C GLU A 60 0.50 8.75 -2.50
N GLU A 61 0.04 7.58 -2.93
CA GLU A 61 -1.36 7.31 -3.26
C GLU A 61 -2.14 6.70 -2.08
N ILE A 62 -1.45 6.43 -0.97
CA ILE A 62 -2.02 5.85 0.24
C ILE A 62 -2.42 6.92 1.24
N LYS A 63 -3.59 6.72 1.87
CA LYS A 63 -4.07 7.50 3.01
C LYS A 63 -4.32 6.59 4.19
N LYS A 64 -3.75 6.91 5.34
CA LYS A 64 -4.07 6.26 6.61
C LYS A 64 -5.50 6.59 7.02
N LEU A 65 -6.22 5.60 7.56
CA LEU A 65 -7.61 5.72 8.03
C LEU A 65 -7.70 5.64 9.55
#